data_AF-A0A925BRG8-F1
#
_entry.id   AF-A0A925BRG8-F1
#
_cell.length_a   1.000
_cell.length_b   1.000
_cell.length_c   1.000
_cell.angle_alpha   90.00
_cell.angle_beta   90.00
_cell.angle_gamma   90.00
#
_symmetry.space_group_name_H-M   'P 1'
#
loop_
_entity.id
_entity.type
_entity.pdbx_description
1 polymer ?
#
loop_
_entity_poly.entity_id
_entity_poly.type
_entity_poly.pdbx_seq_one_letter_code
_entity_poly.pdbx_strand_id
1 'polypeptide(L)'
;MSPLEPNWKRRRLRAPLEEGEVLAIPPLADMPATIAQNREQIAKWDVQVLGKPLTDLRRLAREEALTAAVRFSNQPKAPARGGVALSASLDVPLIVGGHQPELFHPGVWAKNFVLDGLSKSTGGIGLHLIVDNDAITSTRIAVPTGSREQPRIEHIPFDTDANSVPWEEARLRDESLFRTFPDRVSAALSCWPIEPMLSTIWSAATACLSGPNQQPRPRLVDLLTVVRR
;
A
#
# COMPACT_ATOMS: atom_id res chain seq x y z
N MET A 1 -16.14 -16.41 30.22
CA MET A 1 -16.19 -15.31 29.23
C MET A 1 -16.11 -14.01 30.01
N SER A 2 -15.16 -13.12 29.67
CA SER A 2 -15.02 -11.84 30.34
C SER A 2 -16.26 -10.98 30.07
N PRO A 3 -16.89 -10.35 31.09
CA PRO A 3 -18.02 -9.45 30.88
C PRO A 3 -17.64 -8.15 30.13
N LEU A 4 -16.36 -7.92 29.87
CA LEU A 4 -15.84 -6.71 29.20
C LEU A 4 -15.64 -6.87 27.69
N GLU A 5 -15.66 -8.10 27.16
CA GLU A 5 -15.53 -8.31 25.73
C GLU A 5 -16.91 -8.56 25.12
N PRO A 6 -17.38 -7.71 24.19
CA PRO A 6 -18.64 -7.97 23.50
C PRO A 6 -18.58 -9.31 22.78
N ASN A 7 -19.73 -9.97 22.63
CA ASN A 7 -19.81 -11.22 21.88
C ASN A 7 -19.44 -10.98 20.40
N TRP A 8 -18.18 -11.20 20.05
CA TRP A 8 -17.69 -11.11 18.68
C TRP A 8 -18.26 -12.27 17.84
N LYS A 9 -19.15 -11.94 16.90
CA LYS A 9 -19.57 -12.90 15.87
C LYS A 9 -18.63 -12.79 14.68
N ARG A 10 -17.87 -13.84 14.41
CA ARG A 10 -17.00 -13.92 13.23
C ARG A 10 -17.86 -13.75 11.96
N ARG A 11 -17.65 -12.67 11.22
CA ARG A 11 -18.25 -12.47 9.90
C ARG A 11 -17.26 -12.98 8.84
N ARG A 12 -17.67 -13.96 8.03
CA ARG A 12 -16.85 -14.42 6.90
C ARG A 12 -16.99 -13.40 5.75
N LEU A 13 -15.94 -12.63 5.51
CA LEU A 13 -15.83 -11.73 4.36
C LEU A 13 -15.15 -12.47 3.21
N ARG A 14 -15.58 -12.20 1.97
CA ARG A 14 -14.97 -12.74 0.74
C ARG A 14 -14.77 -11.61 -0.25
N ALA A 15 -13.71 -11.70 -1.05
CA ALA A 15 -13.57 -10.81 -2.19
C ALA A 15 -14.78 -10.98 -3.12
N PRO A 16 -15.31 -9.89 -3.69
CA PRO A 16 -16.33 -9.97 -4.73
C PRO A 16 -15.85 -10.78 -5.94
N LEU A 17 -16.78 -11.37 -6.68
CA LEU A 17 -16.48 -12.26 -7.81
C LEU A 17 -16.86 -11.65 -9.16
N GLU A 18 -17.88 -10.81 -9.19
CA GLU A 18 -18.37 -10.21 -10.43
C GLU A 18 -17.63 -8.92 -10.77
N GLU A 19 -17.69 -8.55 -12.06
CA GLU A 19 -17.07 -7.34 -12.57
C GLU A 19 -17.60 -6.08 -11.87
N GLY A 20 -16.69 -5.23 -11.40
CA GLY A 20 -17.03 -3.94 -10.79
C GLY A 20 -17.57 -4.00 -9.36
N GLU A 21 -17.75 -5.19 -8.78
CA GLU A 21 -18.22 -5.30 -7.40
C GLU A 21 -17.15 -4.86 -6.38
N VAL A 22 -17.60 -4.18 -5.33
CA VAL A 22 -16.76 -3.73 -4.22
C VAL A 22 -17.41 -4.14 -2.90
N LEU A 23 -16.67 -4.88 -2.07
CA LEU A 23 -17.08 -5.14 -0.69
C LEU A 23 -16.53 -4.06 0.23
N ALA A 24 -17.41 -3.20 0.73
CA ALA A 24 -17.09 -2.19 1.74
C ALA A 24 -18.03 -2.32 2.94
N ILE A 25 -17.48 -2.39 4.14
CA ILE A 25 -18.24 -2.44 5.39
C ILE A 25 -17.61 -1.44 6.37
N PRO A 26 -18.33 -0.38 6.78
CA PRO A 26 -19.66 0.02 6.29
C PRO A 26 -19.66 0.35 4.78
N PRO A 27 -20.83 0.44 4.12
CA PRO A 27 -20.91 0.88 2.72
C PRO A 27 -20.15 2.21 2.51
N LEU A 28 -19.53 2.37 1.35
CA LEU A 28 -18.70 3.57 1.07
C LEU A 28 -19.47 4.89 1.24
N ALA A 29 -20.77 4.90 0.91
CA ALA A 29 -21.64 6.07 1.08
C ALA A 29 -21.83 6.48 2.55
N ASP A 30 -21.74 5.53 3.48
CA ASP A 30 -21.94 5.76 4.93
C ASP A 30 -20.64 6.11 5.65
N MET A 31 -19.49 5.92 4.99
CA MET A 31 -18.19 6.13 5.60
C MET A 31 -17.95 7.58 6.08
N PRO A 32 -18.34 8.65 5.35
CA PRO A 32 -18.19 10.02 5.86
C PRO A 32 -18.90 10.26 7.20
N ALA A 33 -20.14 9.80 7.33
CA ALA A 33 -20.91 9.88 8.57
C ALA A 33 -20.28 9.02 9.68
N THR A 34 -19.81 7.82 9.33
CA THR A 34 -19.08 6.94 10.26
C THR A 34 -17.81 7.60 10.78
N ILE A 35 -17.04 8.29 9.94
CA ILE A 35 -15.82 9.00 10.32
C ILE A 35 -16.16 10.15 11.29
N ALA A 36 -17.21 10.93 11.00
CA ALA A 36 -17.66 12.00 11.89
C ALA A 36 -18.08 11.47 13.26
N GLN A 37 -18.91 10.41 13.28
CA GLN A 37 -19.35 9.76 14.51
C GLN A 37 -18.17 9.19 15.31
N ASN A 38 -17.21 8.54 14.65
CA ASN A 38 -16.00 8.02 15.31
C ASN A 38 -15.22 9.12 16.02
N ARG A 39 -15.11 10.31 15.42
CA ARG A 39 -14.43 11.46 16.04
C ARG A 39 -15.16 11.95 17.29
N GLU A 40 -16.47 12.08 17.22
CA GLU A 40 -17.29 12.48 18.37
C GLU A 40 -17.22 11.47 19.52
N GLN A 41 -17.16 10.18 19.21
CA GLN A 41 -17.02 9.13 20.23
C GLN A 41 -15.65 9.16 20.89
N ILE A 42 -14.58 9.24 20.10
CA ILE A 42 -13.20 9.31 20.61
C ILE A 42 -12.99 10.55 21.48
N ALA A 43 -13.60 11.69 21.12
CA ALA A 43 -13.51 12.92 21.91
C ALA A 43 -14.10 12.79 23.33
N LYS A 44 -14.95 11.78 23.57
CA LYS A 44 -15.58 11.51 24.88
C LYS A 44 -14.83 10.45 25.69
N TRP A 45 -13.78 9.84 25.13
CA TRP A 45 -13.03 8.78 25.82
C TRP A 45 -12.17 9.35 26.94
N ASP A 46 -12.53 9.03 28.17
CA ASP A 46 -11.71 9.27 29.36
C ASP A 46 -10.86 8.02 29.66
N VAL A 47 -9.82 7.82 28.85
CA VAL A 47 -8.90 6.68 28.94
C VAL A 47 -7.50 7.19 29.25
N GLN A 48 -6.84 6.54 30.22
CA GLN A 48 -5.46 6.82 30.61
C GLN A 48 -4.55 5.67 30.15
N VAL A 49 -3.41 5.99 29.55
CA VAL A 49 -2.36 5.03 29.17
C VAL A 49 -1.08 5.43 29.89
N LEU A 50 -0.60 4.59 30.81
CA LEU A 50 0.59 4.87 31.62
C LEU A 50 0.51 6.25 32.34
N GLY A 51 -0.68 6.62 32.82
CA GLY A 51 -0.92 7.89 33.52
C GLY A 51 -1.01 9.13 32.61
N LYS A 52 -1.06 8.95 31.29
CA LYS A 52 -1.30 10.03 30.32
C LYS A 52 -2.66 9.88 29.63
N PRO A 53 -3.40 10.98 29.38
CA PRO A 53 -4.64 10.92 28.61
C PRO A 53 -4.41 10.31 27.24
N LEU A 54 -5.31 9.44 26.79
CA LEU A 54 -5.27 8.85 25.45
C LEU A 54 -5.30 9.93 24.36
N THR A 55 -5.95 11.07 24.61
CA THR A 55 -5.96 12.24 23.72
C THR A 55 -4.54 12.74 23.43
N ASP A 56 -3.67 12.78 24.44
CA ASP A 56 -2.27 13.24 24.28
C ASP A 56 -1.46 12.23 23.48
N LEU A 57 -1.61 10.94 23.80
CA LEU A 57 -0.95 9.87 23.06
C LEU A 57 -1.36 9.87 21.59
N ARG A 58 -2.66 10.05 21.31
CA ARG A 58 -3.20 10.14 19.95
C ARG A 58 -2.64 11.35 19.20
N ARG A 59 -2.58 12.52 19.85
CA ARG A 59 -2.02 13.74 19.24
C ARG A 59 -0.56 13.51 18.84
N LEU A 60 0.26 13.00 19.76
CA LEU A 60 1.67 12.69 19.51
C LEU A 60 1.85 11.68 18.38
N ALA A 61 1.13 10.56 18.41
CA ALA A 61 1.21 9.54 17.36
C ALA A 61 0.83 10.10 15.98
N ARG A 62 -0.14 11.02 15.93
CA ARG A 62 -0.56 11.67 14.68
C ARG A 62 0.49 12.64 14.15
N GLU A 63 1.10 13.43 15.04
CA GLU A 63 2.21 14.32 14.71
C GLU A 63 3.40 13.54 14.14
N GLU A 64 3.80 12.46 14.80
CA GLU A 64 4.91 11.60 14.36
C GLU A 64 4.62 10.93 13.02
N ALA A 65 3.43 10.33 12.86
CA ALA A 65 3.05 9.64 11.63
C ALA A 65 3.01 10.58 10.43
N LEU A 66 2.41 11.78 10.58
CA LEU A 66 2.34 12.76 9.50
C LEU A 66 3.71 13.36 9.18
N THR A 67 4.52 13.62 10.20
CA THR A 67 5.91 14.09 10.00
C THR A 67 6.73 13.06 9.24
N ALA A 68 6.62 11.78 9.60
CA ALA A 68 7.27 10.68 8.89
C ALA A 68 6.77 10.56 7.44
N ALA A 69 5.46 10.67 7.22
CA ALA A 69 4.86 10.60 5.89
C ALA A 69 5.33 11.76 4.98
N VAL A 70 5.36 12.99 5.50
CA VAL A 70 5.88 14.16 4.76
C VAL A 70 7.37 13.99 4.45
N ARG A 71 8.17 13.56 5.42
CA ARG A 71 9.60 13.29 5.21
C ARG A 71 9.81 12.22 4.13
N PHE A 72 9.02 11.15 4.17
CA PHE A 72 9.08 10.06 3.20
C PHE A 72 8.69 10.51 1.78
N SER A 73 7.65 11.33 1.69
CA SER A 73 7.08 11.81 0.42
C SER A 73 7.96 12.87 -0.25
N ASN A 74 8.66 13.70 0.54
CA ASN A 74 9.56 14.75 0.06
C ASN A 74 10.98 14.27 -0.26
N GLN A 75 11.25 12.96 -0.22
CA GLN A 75 12.58 12.46 -0.60
C GLN A 75 12.88 12.77 -2.08
N PRO A 76 14.10 13.21 -2.44
CA PRO A 76 14.45 13.79 -3.75
C PRO A 76 14.26 12.86 -4.98
N LYS A 77 13.88 11.59 -4.77
CA LYS A 77 13.52 10.64 -5.82
C LYS A 77 12.00 10.55 -6.06
N ALA A 78 11.20 11.50 -5.56
CA ALA A 78 9.76 11.57 -5.79
C ALA A 78 9.40 12.78 -6.67
N PRO A 79 8.49 12.65 -7.66
CA PRO A 79 7.85 13.82 -8.22
C PRO A 79 7.06 14.53 -7.11
N ALA A 80 7.30 15.83 -6.93
CA ALA A 80 6.60 16.62 -5.93
C ALA A 80 5.08 16.57 -6.17
N ARG A 81 4.33 15.92 -5.28
CA ARG A 81 2.87 15.94 -5.29
C ARG A 81 2.38 16.53 -3.97
N GLY A 82 1.69 17.66 -4.08
CA GLY A 82 0.85 18.30 -3.05
C GLY A 82 1.33 18.13 -1.61
N GLY A 83 2.18 19.05 -1.13
CA GLY A 83 2.58 19.08 0.26
C GLY A 83 1.38 19.30 1.19
N VAL A 84 1.16 18.39 2.13
CA VAL A 84 0.22 18.62 3.24
C VAL A 84 0.88 19.59 4.21
N ALA A 85 0.27 20.77 4.43
CA ALA A 85 0.69 21.67 5.48
C ALA A 85 0.42 21.03 6.86
N LEU A 86 1.49 20.58 7.53
CA LEU A 86 1.42 19.82 8.78
C LEU A 86 0.67 20.53 9.92
N SER A 87 0.67 21.87 9.98
CA SER A 87 0.02 22.61 11.07
C SER A 87 -1.50 22.64 10.99
N ALA A 88 -2.08 22.71 9.79
CA ALA A 88 -3.55 22.62 9.57
C ALA A 88 -4.07 21.17 9.65
N SER A 89 -3.14 20.21 9.72
CA SER A 89 -3.45 18.78 9.66
C SER A 89 -3.95 18.21 10.99
N LEU A 90 -3.53 18.80 12.13
CA LEU A 90 -3.89 18.56 13.56
C LEU A 90 -5.25 17.89 13.82
N ASP A 91 -6.28 18.57 13.36
CA ASP A 91 -7.63 18.35 13.87
C ASP A 91 -8.56 17.70 12.85
N VAL A 92 -8.08 17.44 11.63
CA VAL A 92 -8.87 16.79 10.58
C VAL A 92 -8.80 15.26 10.69
N PRO A 93 -9.80 14.52 10.14
CA PRO A 93 -9.76 13.06 10.11
C PRO A 93 -8.47 12.55 9.46
N LEU A 94 -7.79 11.59 10.09
CA LEU A 94 -6.72 10.82 9.47
C LEU A 94 -7.30 9.46 9.06
N ILE A 95 -7.35 9.20 7.76
CA ILE A 95 -7.90 7.99 7.17
C ILE A 95 -6.73 7.15 6.67
N VAL A 96 -6.46 6.06 7.38
CA VAL A 96 -5.29 5.22 7.13
C VAL A 96 -5.72 3.93 6.43
N GLY A 97 -5.10 3.63 5.31
CA GLY A 97 -5.15 2.32 4.68
C GLY A 97 -3.75 1.87 4.32
N GLY A 98 -3.56 0.62 3.95
CA GLY A 98 -2.23 0.09 3.74
C GLY A 98 -2.20 -1.21 2.97
N HIS A 99 -0.99 -1.55 2.55
CA HIS A 99 -0.68 -2.84 1.96
C HIS A 99 0.81 -3.14 2.10
N GLN A 100 1.14 -4.42 1.94
CA GLN A 100 2.50 -4.88 1.67
C GLN A 100 3.10 -4.13 0.47
N PRO A 101 4.44 -4.00 0.37
CA PRO A 101 5.11 -3.25 -0.70
C PRO A 101 5.10 -3.93 -2.08
N GLU A 102 4.16 -4.85 -2.30
CA GLU A 102 3.90 -5.49 -3.59
C GLU A 102 3.42 -4.48 -4.65
N LEU A 103 3.55 -4.88 -5.92
CA LEU A 103 2.99 -4.13 -7.04
C LEU A 103 1.47 -4.03 -6.92
N PHE A 104 0.90 -2.91 -7.35
CA PHE A 104 -0.53 -2.65 -7.19
C PHE A 104 -1.39 -3.62 -8.02
N HIS A 105 -2.09 -4.52 -7.34
CA HIS A 105 -3.21 -5.26 -7.90
C HIS A 105 -4.51 -4.45 -7.77
N PRO A 106 -5.60 -4.79 -8.50
CA PRO A 106 -6.83 -3.99 -8.53
C PRO A 106 -7.43 -3.69 -7.14
N GLY A 107 -7.32 -4.64 -6.21
CA GLY A 107 -7.76 -4.46 -4.82
C GLY A 107 -7.00 -3.35 -4.07
N VAL A 108 -5.70 -3.16 -4.30
CA VAL A 108 -4.95 -2.05 -3.69
C VAL A 108 -5.30 -0.72 -4.36
N TRP A 109 -5.47 -0.71 -5.68
CA TRP A 109 -5.97 0.46 -6.40
C TRP A 109 -7.30 0.94 -5.85
N ALA A 110 -8.27 0.03 -5.69
CA ALA A 110 -9.57 0.34 -5.09
C ALA A 110 -9.43 0.97 -3.70
N LYS A 111 -8.57 0.43 -2.83
CA LYS A 111 -8.30 1.03 -1.50
C LYS A 111 -7.75 2.45 -1.62
N ASN A 112 -6.78 2.69 -2.50
CA ASN A 112 -6.19 4.02 -2.67
C ASN A 112 -7.18 5.05 -3.20
N PHE A 113 -8.06 4.66 -4.14
CA PHE A 113 -9.14 5.52 -4.60
C PHE A 113 -10.15 5.83 -3.50
N VAL A 114 -10.49 4.85 -2.66
CA VAL A 114 -11.35 5.07 -1.47
C VAL A 114 -10.68 6.03 -0.48
N LEU A 115 -9.38 5.86 -0.19
CA LEU A 115 -8.65 6.77 0.68
C LEU A 115 -8.68 8.21 0.16
N ASP A 116 -8.36 8.42 -1.12
CA ASP A 116 -8.38 9.75 -1.75
C ASP A 116 -9.80 10.36 -1.73
N GLY A 117 -10.80 9.57 -2.15
CA GLY A 117 -12.20 10.01 -2.18
C GLY A 117 -12.73 10.41 -0.80
N LEU A 118 -12.47 9.59 0.23
CA LEU A 118 -12.89 9.90 1.60
C LEU A 118 -12.18 11.15 2.12
N SER A 119 -10.87 11.25 1.90
CA SER A 119 -10.08 12.41 2.33
C SER A 119 -10.65 13.71 1.78
N LYS A 120 -10.96 13.73 0.48
CA LYS A 120 -11.61 14.89 -0.17
C LYS A 120 -12.99 15.17 0.40
N SER A 121 -13.84 14.14 0.56
CA SER A 121 -15.22 14.32 1.02
C SER A 121 -15.35 14.74 2.49
N THR A 122 -14.37 14.41 3.33
CA THR A 122 -14.40 14.71 4.78
C THR A 122 -13.46 15.84 5.17
N GLY A 123 -12.76 16.45 4.20
CA GLY A 123 -11.66 17.39 4.49
C GLY A 123 -10.54 16.76 5.33
N GLY A 124 -10.37 15.43 5.22
CA GLY A 124 -9.40 14.64 5.97
C GLY A 124 -8.08 14.44 5.22
N ILE A 125 -7.22 13.62 5.80
CA ILE A 125 -5.92 13.25 5.25
C ILE A 125 -5.91 11.75 5.02
N GLY A 126 -5.64 11.36 3.78
CA GLY A 126 -5.43 9.98 3.39
C GLY A 126 -3.98 9.61 3.61
N LEU A 127 -3.74 8.55 4.37
CA LEU A 127 -2.41 7.99 4.58
C LEU A 127 -2.39 6.55 4.05
N HIS A 128 -1.55 6.31 3.04
CA HIS A 128 -1.21 4.98 2.59
C HIS A 128 0.03 4.49 3.34
N LEU A 129 -0.18 3.55 4.27
CA LEU A 129 0.87 2.92 5.07
C LEU A 129 1.42 1.68 4.34
N ILE A 130 2.73 1.65 4.15
CA ILE A 130 3.42 0.46 3.66
C ILE A 130 3.63 -0.49 4.83
N VAL A 131 3.16 -1.73 4.69
CA VAL A 131 3.25 -2.78 5.71
C VAL A 131 4.39 -3.73 5.34
N ASP A 132 5.61 -3.40 5.76
CA ASP A 132 6.83 -4.14 5.38
C ASP A 132 7.30 -5.15 6.44
N ASN A 133 6.60 -5.25 7.57
CA ASN A 133 6.84 -6.26 8.60
C ASN A 133 6.27 -7.66 8.24
N ASP A 134 5.42 -7.74 7.20
CA ASP A 134 4.88 -9.02 6.74
C ASP A 134 5.90 -9.78 5.90
N ALA A 135 5.84 -11.12 5.94
CA ALA A 135 6.67 -11.95 5.10
C ALA A 135 6.32 -11.85 3.61
N ILE A 136 7.33 -11.92 2.75
CA ILE A 136 7.15 -12.00 1.31
C ILE A 136 6.42 -13.29 0.96
N THR A 137 5.33 -13.16 0.21
CA THR A 137 4.55 -14.30 -0.29
C THR A 137 4.96 -14.69 -1.72
N SER A 138 5.41 -13.72 -2.53
CA SER A 138 5.74 -13.90 -3.93
C SER A 138 6.68 -12.80 -4.44
N THR A 139 7.64 -13.17 -5.29
CA THR A 139 8.47 -12.25 -6.08
C THR A 139 8.15 -12.31 -7.58
N ARG A 140 6.92 -12.71 -7.91
CA ARG A 140 6.42 -12.86 -9.29
C ARG A 140 5.02 -12.31 -9.45
N ILE A 141 4.68 -11.89 -10.67
CA ILE A 141 3.33 -11.46 -11.04
C ILE A 141 2.69 -12.49 -11.98
N ALA A 142 1.37 -12.63 -11.90
CA ALA A 142 0.58 -13.37 -12.87
C ALA A 142 0.32 -12.48 -14.10
N VAL A 143 0.63 -12.99 -15.28
CA VAL A 143 0.49 -12.29 -16.56
C VAL A 143 -0.40 -13.11 -17.48
N PRO A 144 -1.52 -12.55 -17.99
CA PRO A 144 -2.34 -13.26 -18.95
C PRO A 144 -1.61 -13.39 -20.29
N THR A 145 -1.58 -14.60 -20.85
CA THR A 145 -1.00 -14.92 -22.16
C THR A 145 -1.95 -15.80 -22.97
N GLY A 146 -1.56 -16.18 -24.19
CA GLY A 146 -2.36 -17.06 -25.06
C GLY A 146 -3.27 -16.28 -26.00
N SER A 147 -4.53 -16.72 -26.13
CA SER A 147 -5.54 -16.04 -26.95
C SER A 147 -6.83 -15.83 -26.15
N ARG A 148 -7.77 -15.09 -26.75
CA ARG A 148 -9.10 -14.87 -26.14
C ARG A 148 -9.87 -16.17 -25.92
N GLU A 149 -9.67 -17.15 -26.79
CA GLU A 149 -10.30 -18.48 -26.75
C GLU A 149 -9.56 -19.45 -25.82
N GLN A 150 -8.26 -19.26 -25.66
CA GLN A 150 -7.40 -20.12 -24.82
C GLN A 150 -6.47 -19.27 -23.95
N PRO A 151 -7.02 -18.57 -22.94
CA PRO A 151 -6.22 -17.75 -22.04
C PRO A 151 -5.38 -18.64 -21.14
N ARG A 152 -4.17 -18.19 -20.85
CA ARG A 152 -3.24 -18.82 -19.90
C ARG A 152 -2.71 -17.78 -18.94
N ILE A 153 -2.17 -18.24 -17.82
CA ILE A 153 -1.47 -17.40 -16.85
C ILE A 153 -0.02 -17.87 -16.81
N GLU A 154 0.89 -16.94 -17.08
CA GLU A 154 2.31 -17.12 -16.85
C GLU A 154 2.74 -16.32 -15.63
N HIS A 155 3.55 -16.93 -14.76
CA HIS A 155 4.08 -16.25 -13.58
C HIS A 155 5.50 -15.75 -13.87
N ILE A 156 5.65 -14.43 -13.94
CA ILE A 156 6.92 -13.80 -14.32
C ILE A 156 7.59 -13.24 -13.06
N PRO A 157 8.75 -13.78 -12.65
CA PRO A 157 9.45 -13.30 -11.46
C PRO A 157 10.19 -12.00 -11.72
N PHE A 158 10.24 -11.08 -10.76
CA PHE A 158 11.13 -9.91 -10.74
C PHE A 158 12.35 -10.13 -9.83
N ASP A 159 12.34 -11.13 -8.97
CA ASP A 159 13.47 -11.57 -8.16
C ASP A 159 13.38 -13.08 -7.91
N THR A 160 14.47 -13.71 -7.47
CA THR A 160 14.43 -15.14 -7.10
C THR A 160 13.59 -15.34 -5.85
N ASP A 161 12.94 -16.51 -5.76
CA ASP A 161 12.10 -16.84 -4.61
C ASP A 161 12.91 -16.70 -3.31
N ALA A 162 12.36 -15.91 -2.40
CA ALA A 162 12.89 -15.75 -1.06
C ALA A 162 12.35 -16.85 -0.16
N ASN A 163 13.13 -17.28 0.84
CA ASN A 163 12.52 -17.80 2.06
C ASN A 163 11.58 -16.74 2.63
N SER A 164 10.55 -17.16 3.38
CA SER A 164 9.56 -16.29 4.04
C SER A 164 10.22 -15.31 5.02
N VAL A 165 10.81 -14.24 4.51
CA VAL A 165 11.43 -13.14 5.25
C VAL A 165 10.53 -11.91 5.19
N PRO A 166 10.49 -11.07 6.24
CA PRO A 166 9.82 -9.79 6.20
C PRO A 166 10.31 -8.92 5.05
N TRP A 167 9.42 -8.13 4.45
CA TRP A 167 9.78 -7.19 3.38
C TRP A 167 10.87 -6.18 3.79
N GLU A 168 10.89 -5.76 5.06
CA GLU A 168 11.87 -4.81 5.60
C GLU A 168 13.31 -5.37 5.62
N GLU A 169 13.46 -6.70 5.63
CA GLU A 169 14.76 -7.41 5.61
C GLU A 169 15.13 -7.92 4.21
N ALA A 170 14.16 -8.01 3.31
CA ALA A 170 14.34 -8.60 2.00
C ALA A 170 15.22 -7.75 1.08
N ARG A 171 16.34 -8.33 0.62
CA ARG A 171 17.25 -7.71 -0.34
C ARG A 171 17.15 -8.38 -1.70
N LEU A 172 17.39 -7.58 -2.73
CA LEU A 172 17.43 -8.06 -4.11
C LEU A 172 18.46 -9.19 -4.28
N ARG A 173 18.05 -10.32 -4.86
CA ARG A 173 18.89 -11.51 -5.03
C ARG A 173 19.37 -11.74 -6.46
N ASP A 174 18.62 -11.29 -7.46
CA ASP A 174 19.03 -11.38 -8.87
C ASP A 174 18.77 -10.07 -9.61
N GLU A 175 19.84 -9.31 -9.80
CA GLU A 175 19.80 -8.03 -10.50
C GLU A 175 19.45 -8.18 -11.98
N SER A 176 19.92 -9.25 -12.64
CA SER A 176 19.62 -9.49 -14.05
C SER A 176 18.14 -9.78 -14.24
N LEU A 177 17.58 -10.61 -13.36
CA LEU A 177 16.15 -10.92 -13.35
C LEU A 177 15.31 -9.66 -13.10
N PHE A 178 15.73 -8.81 -12.16
CA PHE A 178 15.04 -7.56 -11.86
C PHE A 178 15.12 -6.55 -13.01
N ARG A 179 16.29 -6.38 -13.65
CA ARG A 179 16.47 -5.45 -14.78
C ARG A 179 15.67 -5.86 -16.00
N THR A 180 15.63 -7.15 -16.33
CA THR A 180 14.91 -7.69 -17.50
C THR A 180 13.42 -7.92 -17.26
N PHE A 181 12.92 -7.66 -16.05
CA PHE A 181 11.53 -7.90 -15.68
C PHE A 181 10.51 -7.19 -16.60
N PRO A 182 10.65 -5.89 -16.93
CA PRO A 182 9.72 -5.21 -17.83
C PRO A 182 9.68 -5.82 -19.23
N ASP A 183 10.83 -6.21 -19.77
CA ASP A 183 10.94 -6.79 -21.11
C ASP A 183 10.26 -8.16 -21.16
N ARG A 184 10.46 -9.00 -20.14
CA ARG A 184 9.82 -10.31 -20.04
C ARG A 184 8.30 -10.21 -19.90
N VAL A 185 7.81 -9.24 -19.11
CA VAL A 185 6.37 -8.97 -18.99
C VAL A 185 5.80 -8.44 -20.31
N SER A 186 6.49 -7.53 -20.98
CA SER A 186 6.05 -6.98 -22.26
C SER A 186 6.02 -8.04 -23.36
N ALA A 187 7.02 -8.92 -23.41
CA ALA A 187 7.05 -10.05 -24.34
C ALA A 187 5.86 -10.99 -24.11
N ALA A 188 5.55 -11.33 -22.86
CA ALA A 188 4.40 -12.18 -22.53
C ALA A 188 3.06 -11.51 -22.89
N LEU A 189 2.93 -10.19 -22.67
CA LEU A 189 1.74 -9.43 -23.00
C LEU A 189 1.59 -9.08 -24.48
N SER A 190 2.59 -9.35 -25.33
CA SER A 190 2.58 -9.01 -26.76
C SER A 190 1.44 -9.64 -27.56
N CYS A 191 0.83 -10.71 -27.04
CA CYS A 191 -0.36 -11.34 -27.62
C CYS A 191 -1.65 -10.52 -27.43
N TRP A 192 -1.63 -9.48 -26.60
CA TRP A 192 -2.76 -8.60 -26.32
C TRP A 192 -2.50 -7.19 -26.88
N PRO A 193 -3.55 -6.47 -27.31
CA PRO A 193 -3.45 -5.09 -27.78
C PRO A 193 -3.35 -4.10 -26.60
N ILE A 194 -2.38 -4.29 -25.71
CA ILE A 194 -2.16 -3.46 -24.53
C ILE A 194 -0.70 -3.00 -24.46
N GLU A 195 -0.49 -1.79 -23.97
CA GLU A 195 0.84 -1.25 -23.70
C GLU A 195 1.10 -1.27 -22.18
N PRO A 196 2.03 -2.12 -21.68
CA PRO A 196 2.29 -2.21 -20.25
C PRO A 196 3.03 -0.97 -19.74
N MET A 197 2.51 -0.33 -18.68
CA MET A 197 3.17 0.80 -18.03
C MET A 197 4.51 0.44 -17.36
N LEU A 198 4.78 -0.85 -17.19
CA LEU A 198 5.92 -1.36 -16.42
C LEU A 198 7.26 -0.85 -16.98
N SER A 199 7.42 -0.77 -18.30
CA SER A 199 8.63 -0.24 -18.94
C SER A 199 8.91 1.22 -18.54
N THR A 200 7.85 2.03 -18.39
CA THR A 200 7.96 3.43 -17.96
C THR A 200 8.36 3.54 -16.49
N ILE A 201 7.64 2.84 -15.60
CA ILE A 201 7.77 3.02 -14.14
C ILE A 201 8.96 2.27 -13.53
N TRP A 202 9.40 1.15 -14.14
CA TRP A 202 10.46 0.32 -13.58
C TRP A 202 11.85 0.94 -13.71
N SER A 203 12.03 1.81 -14.71
CA SER A 203 13.29 2.54 -14.94
C SER A 203 13.78 3.24 -13.67
N ALA A 204 12.88 3.84 -12.91
CA ALA A 204 13.19 4.53 -11.66
C ALA A 204 13.75 3.60 -10.56
N ALA A 205 13.25 2.36 -10.49
CA ALA A 205 13.80 1.35 -9.58
C ALA A 205 15.16 0.84 -10.08
N THR A 206 15.32 0.61 -11.38
CA THR A 206 16.62 0.18 -11.93
C THR A 206 17.71 1.24 -11.81
N ALA A 207 17.36 2.53 -11.80
CA ALA A 207 18.28 3.63 -11.54
C ALA A 207 18.76 3.67 -10.08
N CYS A 208 18.07 2.99 -9.16
CA CYS A 208 18.51 2.82 -7.77
C CYS A 208 19.48 1.65 -7.58
N LEU A 209 19.69 0.83 -8.62
CA LEU A 209 20.69 -0.23 -8.60
C LEU A 209 22.06 0.41 -8.89
N SER A 210 22.91 0.44 -7.88
CA SER A 210 24.32 0.78 -8.06
C SER A 210 25.05 -0.29 -8.88
N GLY A 211 26.30 -0.04 -9.26
CA GLY A 211 27.11 -0.96 -10.08
C GLY A 211 27.15 -2.41 -9.55
N PRO A 212 27.44 -3.39 -10.43
CA PRO A 212 27.11 -4.82 -10.26
C PRO A 212 27.72 -5.53 -9.02
N ASN A 213 28.65 -4.89 -8.32
CA ASN A 213 29.37 -5.46 -7.18
C ASN A 213 29.06 -4.78 -5.83
N GLN A 214 28.10 -3.86 -5.76
CA GLN A 214 27.81 -3.18 -4.48
C GLN A 214 27.07 -4.10 -3.50
N GLN A 215 27.66 -4.27 -2.31
CA GLN A 215 27.10 -4.97 -1.16
C GLN A 215 26.94 -3.99 0.02
N PRO A 216 25.86 -4.10 0.82
CA PRO A 216 24.71 -4.97 0.60
C PRO A 216 23.84 -4.46 -0.55
N ARG A 217 23.19 -5.36 -1.29
CA ARG A 217 22.24 -4.97 -2.34
C ARG A 217 21.04 -4.20 -1.76
N PRO A 218 20.38 -3.35 -2.56
CA PRO A 218 19.19 -2.61 -2.12
C PRO A 218 18.09 -3.53 -1.59
N ARG A 219 17.26 -3.01 -0.68
CA ARG A 219 16.07 -3.73 -0.21
C ARG A 219 15.00 -3.73 -1.29
N LEU A 220 14.25 -4.83 -1.40
CA LEU A 220 13.15 -4.93 -2.36
C LEU A 220 12.06 -3.89 -2.07
N VAL A 221 11.76 -3.62 -0.79
CA VAL A 221 10.79 -2.59 -0.39
C VAL A 221 11.18 -1.20 -0.92
N ASP A 222 12.45 -0.83 -0.88
CA ASP A 222 12.93 0.47 -1.37
C ASP A 222 12.76 0.56 -2.89
N LEU A 223 13.10 -0.51 -3.62
CA LEU A 223 12.98 -0.58 -5.07
C LEU A 223 11.52 -0.52 -5.53
N LEU A 224 10.65 -1.36 -4.96
CA LEU A 224 9.24 -1.43 -5.35
C LEU A 224 8.47 -0.18 -4.93
N THR A 225 8.85 0.48 -3.85
CA THR A 225 8.19 1.73 -3.45
C THR A 225 8.44 2.85 -4.45
N VAL A 226 9.61 2.89 -5.09
CA VAL A 226 9.89 3.87 -6.16
C VAL A 226 8.98 3.64 -7.37
N VAL A 227 8.69 2.38 -7.71
CA VAL A 227 7.78 2.00 -8.82
C VAL A 227 6.32 2.41 -8.54
N ARG A 228 5.93 2.49 -7.27
CA ARG A 228 4.55 2.71 -6.82
C ARG A 228 4.18 4.20 -6.62
N ARG A 229 5.11 5.13 -6.91
CA ARG A 229 4.91 6.58 -6.78
C ARG A 229 4.35 7.18 -8.06
#